data_AF-A0A5P8MXV0-F1
#
_entry.id   AF-A0A5P8MXV0-F1
#
_cell.length_a   1.000
_cell.length_b   1.000
_cell.length_c   1.000
_cell.angle_alpha   90.00
_cell.angle_beta   90.00
_cell.angle_gamma   90.00
#
_symmetry.space_group_name_H-M   'P 1'
#
loop_
_entity.id
_entity.type
_entity.pdbx_description
1 polymer ?
#
loop_
_entity_poly.entity_id
_entity_poly.type
_entity_poly.pdbx_seq_one_letter_code
_entity_poly.pdbx_strand_id
1 'polypeptide(L)'
;MTDSIDALHTEHHRLRMHLNLLEKDATHPLDFTVEHAHTVPSLVLRQGQALRSAHSSVRLDYDLMRQIVLEALRARIIALEEKLHGTVGGNKPIEHLQYGDQTEA
;
A
#
# COMPACT_ATOMS: atom_id res chain seq x y z
N MET A 1 -3.44 -13.80 16.22
CA MET A 1 -2.98 -12.39 16.29
C MET A 1 -1.71 -12.13 15.49
N THR A 2 -0.85 -13.13 15.28
CA THR A 2 0.34 -13.09 14.40
C THR A 2 0.01 -12.87 12.91
N ASP A 3 -1.11 -13.40 12.42
CA ASP A 3 -1.57 -13.22 11.03
C ASP A 3 -1.78 -11.74 10.63
N SER A 4 -1.90 -10.83 11.61
CA SER A 4 -2.10 -9.40 11.38
C SER A 4 -0.80 -8.68 11.01
N ILE A 5 0.34 -9.03 11.62
CA ILE A 5 1.61 -8.30 11.42
C ILE A 5 2.28 -8.72 10.11
N ASP A 6 2.29 -10.01 9.80
CA ASP A 6 2.83 -10.52 8.53
C ASP A 6 2.03 -10.02 7.32
N ALA A 7 0.71 -9.88 7.48
CA ALA A 7 -0.15 -9.26 6.48
C ALA A 7 0.22 -7.78 6.25
N LEU A 8 0.47 -7.01 7.32
CA LEU A 8 0.90 -5.61 7.22
C LEU A 8 2.28 -5.47 6.56
N HIS A 9 3.25 -6.33 6.90
CA HIS A 9 4.56 -6.35 6.23
C HIS A 9 4.45 -6.71 4.74
N THR A 10 3.59 -7.68 4.41
CA THR A 10 3.33 -8.08 3.02
C THR A 10 2.69 -6.93 2.23
N GLU A 11 1.71 -6.25 2.81
CA GLU A 11 1.07 -5.07 2.19
C GLU A 11 2.10 -3.95 1.99
N HIS A 12 2.89 -3.62 3.02
CA HIS A 12 3.93 -2.60 2.95
C HIS A 12 4.97 -2.90 1.86
N HIS A 13 5.47 -4.13 1.80
CA HIS A 13 6.42 -4.55 0.76
C HIS A 13 5.80 -4.40 -0.64
N ARG A 14 4.56 -4.85 -0.85
CA ARG A 14 3.86 -4.75 -2.13
C ARG A 14 3.74 -3.30 -2.59
N LEU A 15 3.33 -2.39 -1.69
CA LEU A 15 3.18 -0.98 -2.01
C LEU A 15 4.52 -0.31 -2.33
N ARG A 16 5.60 -0.64 -1.60
CA ARG A 16 6.95 -0.13 -1.91
C ARG A 16 7.45 -0.60 -3.27
N MET A 17 7.20 -1.85 -3.62
CA MET A 17 7.55 -2.37 -4.94
C MET A 17 6.80 -1.65 -6.06
N HIS A 18 5.50 -1.41 -5.86
CA HIS A 18 4.68 -0.67 -6.82
C HIS A 18 5.16 0.79 -6.97
N LEU A 19 5.42 1.49 -5.86
CA LEU A 19 5.97 2.84 -5.87
C LEU A 19 7.30 2.90 -6.65
N ASN A 20 8.24 2.01 -6.31
CA ASN A 20 9.55 1.94 -6.95
C ASN A 20 9.45 1.70 -8.46
N LEU A 21 8.49 0.88 -8.88
CA LEU A 21 8.24 0.61 -10.29
C LEU A 21 7.72 1.87 -11.01
N LEU A 22 6.75 2.58 -10.44
CA LEU A 22 6.21 3.81 -11.03
C LEU A 22 7.23 4.96 -11.04
N GLU A 23 8.12 5.03 -10.06
CA GLU A 23 9.18 6.03 -9.99
C GLU A 23 10.27 5.79 -11.06
N LYS A 24 10.60 4.53 -11.33
CA LYS A 24 11.62 4.14 -12.32
C LYS A 24 11.11 4.15 -13.76
N ASP A 25 9.87 3.74 -13.97
CA ASP A 25 9.26 3.67 -15.29
C ASP A 25 8.09 4.65 -15.39
N ALA A 26 8.37 5.81 -15.99
CA ALA A 26 7.38 6.84 -16.24
C ALA A 26 6.36 6.47 -17.33
N THR A 27 6.51 5.31 -17.98
CA THR A 27 5.60 4.82 -19.02
C THR A 27 4.71 3.69 -18.54
N HIS A 28 4.90 3.25 -17.29
CA HIS A 28 4.19 2.11 -16.75
C HIS A 28 2.67 2.32 -16.80
N PRO A 29 1.88 1.38 -17.33
CA PRO A 29 0.42 1.50 -17.36
C PRO A 29 -0.17 1.63 -15.96
N LEU A 30 -1.18 2.47 -15.80
CA LEU A 30 -1.97 2.57 -14.58
C LEU A 30 -3.23 1.74 -14.75
N ASP A 31 -3.31 0.62 -14.02
CA ASP A 31 -4.44 -0.28 -14.03
C ASP A 31 -5.40 0.07 -12.87
N PHE A 32 -6.63 0.43 -13.21
CA PHE A 32 -7.67 0.75 -12.25
C PHE A 32 -8.78 -0.29 -12.28
N THR A 33 -9.21 -0.72 -11.10
CA THR A 33 -10.45 -1.48 -10.91
C THR A 33 -11.37 -0.64 -10.05
N VAL A 34 -12.66 -0.60 -10.40
CA VAL A 34 -13.66 0.09 -9.59
C VAL A 34 -14.13 -0.88 -8.51
N GLU A 35 -13.78 -0.58 -7.26
CA GLU A 35 -14.26 -1.35 -6.11
C GLU A 35 -15.79 -1.31 -6.03
N HIS A 36 -16.40 -2.41 -5.61
CA HIS A 36 -17.86 -2.58 -5.44
C HIS A 36 -18.71 -2.49 -6.71
N ALA A 37 -18.10 -2.40 -7.89
CA ALA A 37 -18.84 -2.46 -9.13
C ALA A 37 -18.90 -3.89 -9.68
N HIS A 38 -20.10 -4.42 -9.87
CA HIS A 38 -20.31 -5.82 -10.25
C HIS A 38 -19.98 -6.15 -11.72
N THR A 39 -19.77 -5.14 -12.56
CA THR A 39 -19.71 -5.30 -14.04
C THR A 39 -18.66 -4.45 -14.73
N VAL A 40 -17.77 -3.76 -14.01
CA VAL A 40 -16.95 -2.70 -14.61
C VAL A 40 -15.62 -3.25 -15.17
N PRO A 41 -15.25 -2.90 -16.41
CA PRO A 41 -13.97 -3.31 -17.00
C PRO A 41 -12.80 -2.73 -16.22
N SER A 42 -11.68 -3.46 -16.17
CA SER A 42 -10.42 -2.83 -15.75
C SER A 42 -10.06 -1.73 -16.74
N LEU A 43 -9.65 -0.59 -16.21
CA LEU A 43 -9.25 0.57 -16.99
C LEU A 43 -7.73 0.64 -16.98
N VAL A 44 -7.12 0.48 -18.14
CA VAL A 44 -5.67 0.61 -18.32
C VAL A 44 -5.38 1.96 -18.94
N LEU A 45 -4.73 2.85 -18.20
CA LEU A 45 -4.30 4.17 -18.69
C LEU A 45 -2.80 4.14 -19.01
N ARG A 46 -2.45 4.37 -20.27
CA ARG A 46 -1.05 4.39 -20.77
C ARG A 46 -0.56 5.82 -20.98
N GLN A 47 0.74 5.98 -21.11
CA GLN A 47 1.35 7.27 -21.43
C GLN A 47 0.72 7.89 -22.69
N GLY A 48 0.42 9.20 -22.63
CA GLY A 48 -0.24 9.94 -23.71
C GLY A 48 -1.77 9.75 -23.78
N GLN A 49 -2.34 8.83 -23.00
CA GLN A 49 -3.79 8.70 -22.85
C GLN A 49 -4.31 9.60 -21.72
N ALA A 50 -5.61 9.84 -21.76
CA ALA A 50 -6.29 10.64 -20.75
C ALA A 50 -7.72 10.17 -20.53
N LEU A 51 -8.20 10.36 -19.31
CA LEU A 51 -9.61 10.18 -18.96
C LEU A 51 -10.30 11.52 -19.11
N ARG A 52 -11.39 11.56 -19.87
CA ARG A 52 -12.19 12.77 -20.04
C ARG A 52 -13.57 12.54 -19.46
N SER A 53 -14.05 13.53 -18.71
CA SER A 53 -15.44 13.56 -18.27
C SER A 53 -16.39 13.55 -19.47
N ALA A 54 -17.45 12.74 -19.41
CA ALA A 54 -18.50 12.74 -20.43
C ALA A 54 -19.40 13.98 -20.35
N HIS A 55 -19.36 14.70 -19.23
CA HIS A 55 -20.31 15.78 -18.90
C HIS A 55 -19.62 17.13 -18.65
N SER A 56 -18.30 17.21 -18.82
CA SER A 56 -17.54 18.45 -18.64
C SER A 56 -16.24 18.45 -19.45
N SER A 57 -15.55 19.59 -19.49
CA SER A 57 -14.24 19.73 -20.14
C SER A 57 -13.09 19.17 -19.30
N VAL A 58 -13.36 18.63 -18.12
CA VAL A 58 -12.32 18.11 -17.21
C VAL A 58 -11.66 16.88 -17.83
N ARG A 59 -10.33 16.89 -17.82
CA ARG A 59 -9.46 15.84 -18.36
C ARG A 59 -8.39 15.50 -17.32
N LEU A 60 -8.20 14.20 -17.11
CA LEU A 60 -7.16 13.63 -16.25
C LEU A 60 -6.14 12.93 -17.14
N ASP A 61 -5.05 13.63 -17.43
CA ASP A 61 -3.95 13.08 -18.21
C ASP A 61 -3.19 12.01 -17.42
N TYR A 62 -2.55 11.10 -18.16
CA TYR A 62 -1.70 10.06 -17.57
C TYR A 62 -0.70 10.62 -16.56
N ASP A 63 0.00 11.71 -16.87
CA ASP A 63 1.03 12.26 -15.97
C ASP A 63 0.42 12.77 -14.66
N LEU A 64 -0.75 13.40 -14.72
CA LEU A 64 -1.50 13.84 -13.55
C LEU A 64 -1.98 12.65 -12.73
N MET A 65 -2.57 11.64 -13.39
CA MET A 65 -3.01 10.42 -12.71
C MET A 65 -1.85 9.68 -12.06
N ARG A 66 -0.70 9.60 -12.73
CA ARG A 66 0.52 9.01 -12.19
C ARG A 66 0.98 9.77 -10.96
N GLN A 67 0.98 11.10 -10.99
CA GLN A 67 1.34 11.91 -9.84
C GLN A 67 0.39 11.67 -8.65
N ILE A 68 -0.92 11.65 -8.89
CA ILE A 68 -1.92 11.35 -7.87
C ILE A 68 -1.67 9.96 -7.25
N VAL A 69 -1.41 8.94 -8.07
CA VAL A 69 -1.13 7.58 -7.60
C VAL A 69 0.17 7.52 -6.81
N LEU A 70 1.23 8.18 -7.25
CA LEU A 70 2.51 8.25 -6.53
C LEU A 70 2.33 8.85 -5.13
N GLU A 71 1.62 9.97 -5.03
CA GLU A 71 1.36 10.61 -3.73
C GLU A 71 0.47 9.74 -2.83
N ALA A 72 -0.56 9.10 -3.39
CA ALA A 72 -1.39 8.17 -2.65
C ALA A 72 -0.60 6.97 -2.11
N LEU A 73 0.30 6.39 -2.91
CA LEU A 73 1.18 5.30 -2.51
C LEU A 73 2.12 5.72 -1.37
N ARG A 74 2.75 6.89 -1.49
CA ARG A 74 3.63 7.45 -0.45
C ARG A 74 2.88 7.64 0.86
N ALA A 75 1.71 8.28 0.83
CA ALA A 75 0.88 8.49 2.00
C ALA A 75 0.46 7.16 2.66
N ARG A 76 0.08 6.16 1.86
CA ARG A 76 -0.31 4.85 2.40
C ARG A 76 0.86 4.08 3.01
N ILE A 77 2.05 4.16 2.40
CA ILE A 77 3.27 3.56 2.96
C ILE A 77 3.59 4.17 4.31
N ILE A 78 3.56 5.51 4.43
CA ILE A 78 3.81 6.21 5.71
C ILE A 78 2.81 5.74 6.79
N ALA A 79 1.52 5.69 6.46
CA ALA A 79 0.50 5.24 7.40
C ALA A 79 0.68 3.78 7.84
N LEU A 80 1.18 2.90 6.96
CA LEU A 80 1.52 1.52 7.31
C LEU A 80 2.78 1.44 8.17
N GLU A 81 3.78 2.27 7.88
CA GLU A 81 5.00 2.36 8.70
C GLU A 81 4.66 2.80 10.12
N GLU A 82 3.83 3.84 10.30
CA GLU A 82 3.36 4.26 11.63
C GLU A 82 2.66 3.13 12.39
N LYS A 83 1.79 2.38 11.71
CA LYS A 83 1.12 1.21 12.30
C LYS A 83 2.11 0.12 12.70
N LEU A 84 3.05 -0.23 11.82
CA LEU A 84 4.08 -1.24 12.08
C LEU A 84 4.96 -0.83 13.27
N HIS A 85 5.43 0.42 13.33
CA HIS A 85 6.20 0.94 14.46
C HIS A 85 5.38 0.94 15.76
N GLY A 86 4.10 1.32 15.71
CA GLY A 86 3.19 1.26 16.85
C GLY A 86 2.93 -0.17 17.36
N THR A 87 2.85 -1.15 16.45
CA THR A 87 2.69 -2.56 16.81
C THR A 87 3.96 -3.20 17.36
N VAL A 88 5.15 -2.79 16.89
CA VAL A 88 6.44 -3.32 17.35
C VAL A 88 6.88 -2.68 18.67
N GLY A 89 6.49 -1.42 18.94
CA GLY A 89 6.85 -0.71 20.17
C GLY A 89 5.95 -0.97 21.39
N GLY A 90 4.73 -1.48 21.18
CA GLY A 90 3.68 -1.49 22.22
C GLY A 90 3.29 -2.83 22.82
N ASN A 91 3.83 -3.96 22.36
CA ASN A 91 3.40 -5.27 22.87
C ASN A 91 4.47 -6.35 22.67
N LYS A 92 5.62 -6.22 23.31
CA LYS A 92 6.39 -7.42 23.67
C LYS A 92 5.75 -7.95 24.96
N PRO A 93 5.09 -9.12 24.95
CA PRO A 93 4.75 -9.79 26.20
C PRO A 93 6.06 -9.96 26.98
N ILE A 94 6.07 -9.50 28.22
CA ILE A 94 7.14 -9.81 29.18
C ILE A 94 6.96 -11.29 29.57
N GLU A 95 7.21 -12.22 28.64
CA GLU A 95 7.09 -13.67 28.88
C GLU A 95 8.45 -14.36 29.03
N HIS A 96 9.54 -13.60 29.13
CA HIS A 96 10.88 -14.14 29.42
C HIS A 96 11.53 -13.52 30.67
N LEU A 97 10.73 -13.29 31.71
CA LEU A 97 11.19 -13.03 33.07
C LEU A 97 10.52 -14.02 34.05
N GLN A 98 10.67 -15.31 33.79
CA GLN A 98 10.67 -16.30 34.86
C GLN A 98 12.03 -17.00 34.82
N TYR A 99 12.95 -16.46 35.63
CA TYR A 99 14.10 -17.24 36.09
C TYR A 99 13.56 -18.54 36.65
N GLY A 100 14.12 -19.65 36.17
CA GLY A 100 13.74 -20.99 36.60
C GLY A 100 13.90 -21.13 38.10
N ASP A 101 12.78 -21.29 38.77
CA ASP A 101 12.72 -21.85 40.11
C ASP A 101 12.69 -23.38 39.95
N GLN A 102 13.83 -23.98 39.61
CA GLN A 102 14.03 -25.43 39.69
C GLN A 102 15.49 -25.77 40.01
N THR A 103 15.78 -25.87 41.30
CA THR A 103 16.63 -26.94 41.82
C THR A 103 15.96 -27.53 43.05
N GLU A 104 15.29 -28.67 42.86
CA GLU A 104 15.08 -29.68 43.91
C GLU A 104 16.41 -30.39 44.18
N ALA A 105 16.78 -30.53 45.46
CA ALA A 105 17.44 -31.70 46.08
C ALA A 105 17.74 -31.39 47.57
#